data_AF-A4FB57-F1
#
_entry.id   AF-A4FB57-F1
#
_cell.length_a   1.000
_cell.length_b   1.000
_cell.length_c   1.000
_cell.angle_alpha   90.00
_cell.angle_beta   90.00
_cell.angle_gamma   90.00
#
_symmetry.space_group_name_H-M   'P 1'
#
loop_
_entity.id
_entity.type
_entity.pdbx_description
1 polymer ?
#
loop_
_entity_poly.entity_id
_entity_poly.type
_entity_poly.pdbx_seq_one_letter_code
_entity_poly.pdbx_strand_id
1 'polypeptide(L)'
;MTMRVTGYCYPWDVEDGFAERVAGLGVDEVAVAVSYHGARAATPWSARRSAVVARHAALYRPVRGEVWGRLRPAAPDWTGSEDSAGEAVAALRAGGVEVAAWLVLTHNSLLGTRFPDLAVRNCFDERYPWALCPAHEDVRDYAARLTAEGLAGRRSVLAEVGPGRRVVLHGSADPWATGALPGLTPEAASEVDSVVLQCWKPGEKSVNAVAAARTEFPSEVDVGAYVTAVAAQPVDMSDHVRGLGSAGASELHLYHLGLAGPARWSDLRAAVSRAHAAEPA
;
A
#
# COMPACT_ATOMS: atom_id res chain seq x y z
N MET A 1 9.15 20.44 8.95
CA MET A 1 7.88 20.56 8.18
C MET A 1 6.90 19.51 8.70
N THR A 2 5.59 19.69 8.50
CA THR A 2 4.58 18.66 8.83
C THR A 2 4.57 17.59 7.74
N MET A 3 4.44 16.33 8.11
CA MET A 3 4.32 15.22 7.16
C MET A 3 2.85 14.93 6.81
N ARG A 4 2.58 14.52 5.57
CA ARG A 4 1.31 13.89 5.20
C ARG A 4 1.25 12.47 5.76
N VAL A 5 0.12 12.07 6.36
CA VAL A 5 -0.06 10.77 7.01
C VAL A 5 -1.08 9.91 6.25
N THR A 6 -0.63 8.78 5.71
CA THR A 6 -1.48 7.79 5.04
C THR A 6 -1.58 6.51 5.86
N GLY A 7 -2.79 6.08 6.22
CA GLY A 7 -3.03 4.79 6.84
C GLY A 7 -3.47 3.72 5.84
N TYR A 8 -3.06 2.47 6.02
CA TYR A 8 -3.41 1.38 5.09
C TYR A 8 -4.46 0.46 5.69
N CYS A 9 -5.43 0.02 4.90
CA CYS A 9 -6.39 -0.99 5.35
C CYS A 9 -6.80 -1.95 4.23
N TYR A 10 -7.26 -3.13 4.64
CA TYR A 10 -8.01 -4.02 3.75
C TYR A 10 -9.48 -3.60 3.73
N PRO A 11 -10.23 -3.98 2.68
CA PRO A 11 -11.67 -3.73 2.64
C PRO A 11 -12.43 -4.33 3.82
N TRP A 12 -12.04 -5.53 4.26
CA TRP A 12 -12.69 -6.23 5.38
C TRP A 12 -12.37 -5.64 6.76
N ASP A 13 -11.49 -4.64 6.86
CA ASP A 13 -11.26 -3.92 8.12
C ASP A 13 -12.32 -2.83 8.36
N VAL A 14 -12.96 -2.37 7.28
CA VAL A 14 -13.95 -1.27 7.31
C VAL A 14 -15.31 -1.81 7.79
N GLU A 15 -15.32 -2.22 9.06
CA GLU A 15 -16.52 -2.58 9.82
C GLU A 15 -17.02 -1.40 10.66
N ASP A 16 -18.10 -1.61 11.42
CA ASP A 16 -18.68 -0.58 12.29
C ASP A 16 -17.64 0.12 13.18
N GLY A 17 -17.69 1.46 13.18
CA GLY A 17 -16.79 2.32 13.92
C GLY A 17 -15.37 2.44 13.34
N PHE A 18 -15.00 1.75 12.25
CA PHE A 18 -13.66 1.89 11.65
C PHE A 18 -13.40 3.32 11.19
N ALA A 19 -14.32 3.90 10.42
CA ALA A 19 -14.17 5.26 9.89
C ALA A 19 -14.03 6.29 11.02
N GLU A 20 -14.85 6.21 12.08
CA GLU A 20 -14.76 7.09 13.25
C GLU A 20 -13.41 6.93 13.98
N ARG A 21 -12.94 5.70 14.19
CA ARG A 21 -11.63 5.45 14.82
C ARG A 21 -10.51 6.09 14.03
N VAL A 22 -10.51 5.93 12.72
CA VAL A 22 -9.48 6.47 11.82
C VAL A 22 -9.54 7.99 11.75
N ALA A 23 -10.72 8.58 11.65
CA ALA A 23 -10.89 10.04 11.72
C ALA A 23 -10.38 10.59 13.07
N GLY A 24 -10.71 9.93 14.18
CA GLY A 24 -10.23 10.28 15.52
C GLY A 24 -8.74 9.98 15.78
N LEU A 25 -8.08 9.23 14.89
CA LEU A 25 -6.63 9.07 14.87
C LEU A 25 -5.94 10.28 14.23
N GLY A 26 -6.62 10.94 13.29
CA GLY A 26 -6.12 12.12 12.60
C GLY A 26 -5.21 11.82 11.40
N VAL A 27 -5.42 10.69 10.70
CA VAL A 27 -4.72 10.48 9.42
C VAL A 27 -5.27 11.42 8.34
N ASP A 28 -4.44 11.82 7.38
CA ASP A 28 -4.85 12.70 6.29
C ASP A 28 -5.58 11.91 5.18
N GLU A 29 -5.26 10.62 5.01
CA GLU A 29 -5.85 9.74 4.01
C GLU A 29 -5.77 8.27 4.42
N VAL A 30 -6.68 7.44 3.89
CA VAL A 30 -6.61 5.98 3.97
C VAL A 30 -6.41 5.36 2.60
N ALA A 31 -5.34 4.59 2.45
CA ALA A 31 -5.10 3.74 1.29
C ALA A 31 -5.82 2.38 1.47
N VAL A 32 -6.91 2.17 0.73
CA VAL A 32 -7.71 0.93 0.77
C VAL A 32 -7.16 -0.07 -0.25
N ALA A 33 -6.92 -1.31 0.17
CA ALA A 33 -6.50 -2.37 -0.75
C ALA A 33 -7.58 -2.67 -1.80
N VAL A 34 -7.30 -2.32 -3.05
CA VAL A 34 -8.18 -2.57 -4.21
C VAL A 34 -7.75 -3.84 -4.94
N SER A 35 -6.44 -4.08 -5.03
CA SER A 35 -5.86 -5.36 -5.46
C SER A 35 -4.78 -5.77 -4.47
N TYR A 36 -4.81 -7.02 -4.02
CA TYR A 36 -3.83 -7.52 -3.05
C TYR A 36 -3.49 -8.98 -3.28
N HIS A 37 -2.29 -9.40 -2.85
CA HIS A 37 -1.87 -10.80 -2.88
C HIS A 37 -2.54 -11.62 -1.76
N GLY A 38 -2.37 -12.96 -1.80
CA GLY A 38 -2.87 -13.83 -0.73
C GLY A 38 -2.24 -13.48 0.63
N ALA A 39 -3.02 -13.51 1.69
CA ALA A 39 -2.59 -13.11 3.02
C ALA A 39 -3.40 -13.83 4.12
N ARG A 40 -2.79 -13.94 5.30
CA ARG A 40 -3.51 -14.26 6.55
C ARG A 40 -3.41 -13.05 7.47
N ALA A 41 -4.50 -12.29 7.56
CA ALA A 41 -4.55 -11.02 8.28
C ALA A 41 -5.33 -11.19 9.58
N ALA A 42 -4.75 -10.83 10.72
CA ALA A 42 -5.47 -10.78 11.98
C ALA A 42 -6.51 -9.66 11.96
N THR A 43 -7.62 -9.83 12.68
CA THR A 43 -8.70 -8.83 12.76
C THR A 43 -8.96 -8.48 14.22
N PRO A 44 -8.00 -7.84 14.93
CA PRO A 44 -8.06 -7.61 16.37
C PRO A 44 -9.21 -6.70 16.83
N TRP A 45 -9.84 -5.98 15.90
CA TRP A 45 -11.03 -5.16 16.18
C TRP A 45 -12.35 -5.90 15.95
N SER A 46 -12.32 -7.05 15.28
CA SER A 46 -13.54 -7.77 14.94
C SER A 46 -13.96 -8.66 16.11
N ALA A 47 -15.21 -8.50 16.55
CA ALA A 47 -15.82 -9.41 17.52
C ALA A 47 -16.23 -10.76 16.90
N ARG A 48 -16.24 -10.87 15.57
CA ARG A 48 -16.80 -12.02 14.84
C ARG A 48 -15.76 -13.03 14.36
N ARG A 49 -14.51 -12.58 14.16
CA ARG A 49 -13.43 -13.42 13.62
C ARG A 49 -12.08 -12.97 14.17
N SER A 50 -11.16 -13.91 14.31
CA SER A 50 -9.78 -13.63 14.72
C SER A 50 -8.86 -13.27 13.54
N ALA A 51 -9.18 -13.76 12.33
CA ALA A 51 -8.41 -13.49 11.13
C ALA A 51 -9.27 -13.64 9.85
N VAL A 52 -8.79 -13.04 8.76
CA VAL A 52 -9.21 -13.30 7.38
C VAL A 52 -8.10 -14.08 6.67
N VAL A 53 -8.49 -15.13 5.94
CA VAL A 53 -7.61 -15.91 5.07
C VAL A 53 -7.93 -15.56 3.62
N ALA A 54 -7.19 -14.59 3.07
CA ALA A 54 -7.20 -14.26 1.66
C ALA A 54 -6.36 -15.31 0.90
N ARG A 55 -7.05 -16.26 0.25
CA ARG A 55 -6.43 -17.49 -0.26
C ARG A 55 -5.52 -17.27 -1.46
N HIS A 56 -5.80 -16.26 -2.25
CA HIS A 56 -5.06 -15.92 -3.46
C HIS A 56 -5.06 -14.41 -3.67
N ALA A 57 -4.29 -13.96 -4.65
CA ALA A 57 -4.38 -12.57 -5.09
C ALA A 57 -5.76 -12.30 -5.69
N ALA A 58 -6.37 -11.15 -5.38
CA ALA A 58 -7.71 -10.82 -5.83
C ALA A 58 -7.88 -9.31 -6.10
N LEU A 59 -8.79 -9.00 -7.02
CA LEU A 59 -9.35 -7.67 -7.21
C LEU A 59 -10.61 -7.55 -6.35
N TYR A 60 -10.65 -6.59 -5.42
CA TYR A 60 -11.77 -6.33 -4.50
C TYR A 60 -12.86 -5.44 -5.11
N ARG A 61 -12.91 -5.40 -6.44
CA ARG A 61 -13.88 -4.71 -7.30
C ARG A 61 -14.49 -5.73 -8.27
N PRO A 62 -15.65 -5.46 -8.88
CA PRO A 62 -16.26 -6.39 -9.82
C PRO A 62 -15.35 -6.75 -11.01
N VAL A 63 -15.12 -8.05 -11.22
CA VAL A 63 -14.24 -8.55 -12.30
C VAL A 63 -15.03 -8.73 -13.60
N ARG A 64 -15.08 -7.69 -14.43
CA ARG A 64 -15.77 -7.70 -15.73
C ARG A 64 -15.03 -8.55 -16.76
N GLY A 65 -15.66 -9.61 -17.26
CA GLY A 65 -14.99 -10.63 -18.08
C GLY A 65 -14.43 -10.09 -19.41
N GLU A 66 -15.11 -9.13 -20.03
CA GLU A 66 -14.80 -8.59 -21.35
C GLU A 66 -13.60 -7.66 -21.40
N VAL A 67 -13.06 -7.24 -20.24
CA VAL A 67 -11.96 -6.28 -20.17
C VAL A 67 -10.61 -6.97 -20.25
N TRP A 68 -10.49 -8.24 -19.87
CA TRP A 68 -9.19 -8.85 -19.62
C TRP A 68 -8.61 -9.52 -20.86
N GLY A 69 -7.29 -9.43 -21.02
CA GLY A 69 -6.53 -10.18 -22.00
C GLY A 69 -6.18 -11.58 -21.49
N ARG A 70 -4.93 -12.00 -21.74
CA ARG A 70 -4.43 -13.32 -21.32
C ARG A 70 -4.48 -13.53 -19.80
N LEU A 71 -4.21 -12.47 -19.04
CA LEU A 71 -4.27 -12.46 -17.58
C LEU A 71 -5.57 -11.81 -17.09
N ARG A 72 -6.23 -12.44 -16.12
CA ARG A 72 -7.46 -11.97 -15.49
C ARG A 72 -7.35 -12.12 -13.96
N PRO A 73 -7.66 -11.10 -13.15
CA PRO A 73 -7.60 -11.23 -11.70
C PRO A 73 -8.71 -12.17 -11.22
N ALA A 74 -8.48 -12.83 -10.08
CA ALA A 74 -9.53 -13.56 -9.39
C ALA A 74 -10.38 -12.59 -8.55
N ALA A 75 -11.64 -12.97 -8.29
CA ALA A 75 -12.51 -12.30 -7.33
C ALA A 75 -12.33 -12.94 -5.94
N PRO A 76 -12.49 -12.18 -4.84
CA PRO A 76 -12.42 -12.72 -3.49
C PRO A 76 -13.67 -13.54 -3.15
N ASP A 77 -13.48 -14.66 -2.44
CA ASP A 77 -14.55 -15.50 -1.91
C ASP A 77 -14.56 -15.53 -0.36
N TRP A 78 -13.89 -14.57 0.27
CA TRP A 78 -13.77 -14.41 1.74
C TRP A 78 -14.31 -13.08 2.27
N THR A 79 -14.71 -12.16 1.40
CA THR A 79 -15.22 -10.82 1.79
C THR A 79 -16.73 -10.77 1.94
N GLY A 80 -17.46 -11.73 1.36
CA GLY A 80 -18.92 -11.72 1.33
C GLY A 80 -19.54 -10.68 0.38
N SER A 81 -18.71 -9.91 -0.32
CA SER A 81 -19.11 -8.92 -1.34
C SER A 81 -18.15 -8.96 -2.53
N GLU A 82 -18.72 -8.86 -3.74
CA GLU A 82 -17.98 -8.73 -5.01
C GLU A 82 -17.36 -7.33 -5.20
N ASP A 83 -17.79 -6.34 -4.41
CA ASP A 83 -17.29 -4.96 -4.45
C ASP A 83 -16.84 -4.43 -3.08
N SER A 84 -16.21 -5.30 -2.29
CA SER A 84 -15.82 -4.96 -0.91
C SER A 84 -14.94 -3.70 -0.81
N ALA A 85 -14.04 -3.44 -1.77
CA ALA A 85 -13.26 -2.19 -1.76
C ALA A 85 -14.14 -0.96 -2.06
N GLY A 86 -15.15 -1.08 -2.92
CA GLY A 86 -16.11 0.00 -3.17
C GLY A 86 -16.93 0.39 -1.96
N GLU A 87 -17.44 -0.63 -1.26
CA GLU A 87 -18.18 -0.47 -0.01
C GLU A 87 -17.31 0.18 1.06
N ALA A 88 -16.07 -0.29 1.23
CA ALA A 88 -15.10 0.28 2.15
C ALA A 88 -14.78 1.76 1.85
N VAL A 89 -14.53 2.10 0.58
CA VAL A 89 -14.29 3.48 0.13
C VAL A 89 -15.50 4.37 0.40
N ALA A 90 -16.71 3.88 0.11
CA ALA A 90 -17.94 4.62 0.36
C ALA A 90 -18.16 4.88 1.85
N ALA A 91 -17.92 3.88 2.70
CA ALA A 91 -18.05 4.00 4.15
C ALA A 91 -17.04 4.99 4.76
N LEU A 92 -15.79 4.97 4.31
CA LEU A 92 -14.75 5.92 4.73
C LEU A 92 -15.10 7.36 4.33
N ARG A 93 -15.52 7.57 3.07
CA ARG A 93 -15.94 8.89 2.59
C ARG A 93 -17.17 9.42 3.31
N ALA A 94 -18.13 8.55 3.63
CA ALA A 94 -19.29 8.94 4.44
C ALA A 94 -18.89 9.40 5.86
N GLY A 95 -17.77 8.89 6.38
CA GLY A 95 -17.13 9.34 7.62
C GLY A 95 -16.21 10.55 7.46
N GLY A 96 -16.13 11.17 6.29
CA GLY A 96 -15.28 12.33 6.02
C GLY A 96 -13.79 12.03 5.88
N VAL A 97 -13.43 10.77 5.59
CA VAL A 97 -12.02 10.34 5.41
C VAL A 97 -11.67 10.35 3.92
N GLU A 98 -10.56 11.00 3.56
CA GLU A 98 -9.99 10.93 2.20
C GLU A 98 -9.44 9.53 1.91
N VAL A 99 -9.52 9.09 0.65
CA VAL A 99 -9.21 7.70 0.27
C VAL A 99 -8.34 7.62 -0.98
N ALA A 100 -7.25 6.86 -0.86
CA ALA A 100 -6.40 6.39 -1.96
C ALA A 100 -6.66 4.91 -2.28
N ALA A 101 -6.37 4.50 -3.51
CA ALA A 101 -6.39 3.10 -3.92
C ALA A 101 -5.00 2.47 -3.74
N TRP A 102 -4.91 1.39 -2.98
CA TRP A 102 -3.70 0.60 -2.81
C TRP A 102 -3.76 -0.64 -3.70
N LEU A 103 -2.83 -0.74 -4.66
CA LEU A 103 -2.83 -1.75 -5.71
C LEU A 103 -1.52 -2.53 -5.71
N VAL A 104 -1.61 -3.84 -5.46
CA VAL A 104 -0.54 -4.79 -5.78
C VAL A 104 -0.73 -5.27 -7.21
N LEU A 105 0.28 -5.03 -8.06
CA LEU A 105 0.21 -5.29 -9.50
C LEU A 105 0.78 -6.67 -9.88
N THR A 106 2.07 -6.90 -9.59
CA THR A 106 2.82 -8.05 -10.13
C THR A 106 3.04 -9.17 -9.14
N HIS A 107 2.69 -9.00 -7.86
CA HIS A 107 2.77 -10.08 -6.87
C HIS A 107 1.50 -10.93 -6.92
N ASN A 108 1.51 -12.02 -7.69
CA ASN A 108 0.34 -12.87 -7.91
C ASN A 108 0.70 -14.35 -8.14
N SER A 109 0.73 -15.13 -7.06
CA SER A 109 1.03 -16.58 -7.11
C SER A 109 0.04 -17.38 -7.95
N LEU A 110 -1.25 -17.01 -7.94
CA LEU A 110 -2.28 -17.73 -8.70
C LEU A 110 -2.01 -17.61 -10.21
N LEU A 111 -1.74 -16.40 -10.69
CA LEU A 111 -1.46 -16.15 -12.10
C LEU A 111 -0.09 -16.65 -12.51
N GLY A 112 0.97 -16.44 -11.72
CA GLY A 112 2.29 -16.92 -12.09
C GLY A 112 2.43 -18.45 -12.03
N THR A 113 1.65 -19.16 -11.19
CA THR A 113 1.53 -20.63 -11.29
C THR A 113 0.79 -21.06 -12.56
N ARG A 114 -0.27 -20.35 -12.96
CA ARG A 114 -1.07 -20.68 -14.15
C ARG A 114 -0.37 -20.35 -15.47
N PHE A 115 0.42 -19.29 -15.50
CA PHE A 115 1.14 -18.77 -16.67
C PHE A 115 2.63 -18.63 -16.34
N PRO A 116 3.34 -19.76 -16.15
CA PRO A 116 4.70 -19.72 -15.62
C PRO A 116 5.71 -19.15 -16.64
N ASP A 117 5.34 -19.03 -17.92
CA ASP A 117 6.12 -18.30 -18.93
C ASP A 117 6.10 -16.78 -18.75
N LEU A 118 5.15 -16.26 -17.95
CA LEU A 118 5.03 -14.83 -17.61
C LEU A 118 5.61 -14.50 -16.22
N ALA A 119 6.16 -15.49 -15.51
CA ALA A 119 6.77 -15.29 -14.20
C ALA A 119 8.24 -14.86 -14.32
N VAL A 120 8.74 -14.11 -13.34
CA VAL A 120 10.15 -13.76 -13.21
C VAL A 120 10.97 -15.05 -13.15
N ARG A 121 12.06 -15.06 -13.90
CA ARG A 121 13.05 -16.14 -13.94
C ARG A 121 14.40 -15.61 -13.50
N ASN A 122 15.02 -16.25 -12.53
CA ASN A 122 16.32 -15.83 -12.01
C ASN A 122 17.48 -16.32 -12.90
N CYS A 123 18.72 -15.99 -12.53
CA CYS A 123 19.94 -16.37 -13.25
C CYS A 123 20.26 -17.87 -13.21
N PHE A 124 19.53 -18.66 -12.42
CA PHE A 124 19.64 -20.12 -12.33
C PHE A 124 18.52 -20.86 -13.08
N ASP A 125 17.75 -20.15 -13.91
CA ASP A 125 16.59 -20.68 -14.65
C ASP A 125 15.39 -21.06 -13.76
N GLU A 126 15.37 -20.65 -12.49
CA GLU A 126 14.26 -20.91 -11.57
C GLU A 126 13.17 -19.85 -11.71
N ARG A 127 11.91 -20.28 -11.69
CA ARG A 127 10.74 -19.41 -11.81
C ARG A 127 10.19 -19.03 -10.44
N TYR A 128 9.83 -17.77 -10.27
CA TYR A 128 9.16 -17.24 -9.09
C TYR A 128 7.66 -17.11 -9.36
N PRO A 129 6.83 -18.12 -9.02
CA PRO A 129 5.41 -18.11 -9.38
C PRO A 129 4.63 -16.96 -8.74
N TRP A 130 5.14 -16.35 -7.67
CA TRP A 130 4.55 -15.17 -7.04
C TRP A 130 4.86 -13.85 -7.77
N ALA A 131 5.82 -13.80 -8.69
CA ALA A 131 6.27 -12.55 -9.32
C ALA A 131 6.02 -12.59 -10.83
N LEU A 132 4.98 -11.90 -11.31
CA LEU A 132 4.75 -11.67 -12.73
C LEU A 132 5.84 -10.72 -13.28
N CYS A 133 6.38 -11.05 -14.45
CA CYS A 133 7.50 -10.34 -15.05
C CYS A 133 7.01 -9.16 -15.91
N PRO A 134 7.25 -7.90 -15.51
CA PRO A 134 6.77 -6.72 -16.25
C PRO A 134 7.47 -6.50 -17.60
N ALA A 135 8.48 -7.30 -17.95
CA ALA A 135 9.07 -7.28 -19.29
C ALA A 135 8.11 -7.83 -20.37
N HIS A 136 7.12 -8.65 -19.99
CA HIS A 136 6.11 -9.14 -20.91
C HIS A 136 5.00 -8.12 -21.15
N GLU A 137 4.57 -7.96 -22.40
CA GLU A 137 3.44 -7.10 -22.76
C GLU A 137 2.14 -7.52 -22.07
N ASP A 138 1.88 -8.83 -21.95
CA ASP A 138 0.71 -9.39 -21.25
C ASP A 138 0.63 -8.89 -19.79
N VAL A 139 1.79 -8.79 -19.11
CA VAL A 139 1.86 -8.36 -17.70
C VAL A 139 1.67 -6.85 -17.59
N ARG A 140 2.20 -6.05 -18.53
CA ARG A 140 1.98 -4.59 -18.56
C ARG A 140 0.54 -4.23 -18.89
N ASP A 141 -0.07 -4.90 -19.86
CA ASP A 141 -1.49 -4.77 -20.21
C ASP A 141 -2.37 -5.14 -19.01
N TYR A 142 -2.08 -6.27 -18.34
CA TYR A 142 -2.77 -6.66 -17.11
C TYR A 142 -2.66 -5.60 -16.02
N ALA A 143 -1.46 -5.08 -15.73
CA ALA A 143 -1.27 -4.07 -14.70
C ALA A 143 -2.04 -2.77 -15.02
N ALA A 144 -2.00 -2.31 -16.27
CA ALA A 144 -2.75 -1.13 -16.71
C ALA A 144 -4.27 -1.33 -16.56
N ARG A 145 -4.79 -2.49 -16.98
CA ARG A 145 -6.22 -2.83 -16.83
C ARG A 145 -6.62 -3.01 -15.37
N LEU A 146 -5.75 -3.57 -14.53
CA LEU A 146 -6.00 -3.73 -13.10
C LEU A 146 -6.10 -2.39 -12.39
N THR A 147 -5.22 -1.45 -12.70
CA THR A 147 -5.30 -0.07 -12.20
C THR A 147 -6.57 0.61 -12.70
N ALA A 148 -6.88 0.51 -14.00
CA ALA A 148 -8.08 1.08 -14.60
C ALA A 148 -9.38 0.55 -13.94
N GLU A 149 -9.53 -0.77 -13.83
CA GLU A 149 -10.71 -1.39 -13.20
C GLU A 149 -10.75 -1.17 -11.69
N GLY A 150 -9.59 -1.10 -11.04
CA GLY A 150 -9.48 -0.81 -9.62
C GLY A 150 -9.95 0.60 -9.25
N LEU A 151 -9.64 1.58 -10.11
CA LEU A 151 -10.01 2.99 -9.93
C LEU A 151 -11.42 3.31 -10.46
N ALA A 152 -11.99 2.47 -11.33
CA ALA A 152 -13.26 2.75 -11.99
C ALA A 152 -14.47 2.50 -11.07
N GLY A 153 -15.22 3.57 -10.80
CA GLY A 153 -16.64 3.52 -10.48
C GLY A 153 -17.46 3.85 -11.73
N ARG A 154 -17.70 2.86 -12.59
CA ARG A 154 -18.31 2.97 -13.94
C ARG A 154 -17.43 3.64 -15.01
N ARG A 155 -17.66 3.21 -16.26
CA ARG A 155 -16.94 3.51 -17.52
C ARG A 155 -16.57 4.98 -17.78
N SER A 156 -17.23 5.95 -17.16
CA SER A 156 -16.94 7.39 -17.31
C SER A 156 -15.66 7.86 -16.60
N VAL A 157 -15.15 7.09 -15.64
CA VAL A 157 -13.92 7.44 -14.87
C VAL A 157 -12.64 7.13 -15.65
N LEU A 158 -12.69 6.28 -16.68
CA LEU A 158 -11.50 5.92 -17.47
C LEU A 158 -11.00 7.07 -18.35
N ALA A 159 -11.89 8.02 -18.72
CA ALA A 159 -11.50 9.29 -19.33
C ALA A 159 -10.92 10.30 -18.31
N GLU A 160 -11.14 10.07 -17.01
CA GLU A 160 -10.71 10.92 -15.89
C GLU A 160 -9.54 10.35 -15.06
N VAL A 161 -8.93 9.24 -15.47
CA VAL A 161 -7.57 8.87 -14.98
C VAL A 161 -6.51 9.78 -15.63
N GLY A 162 -6.94 10.91 -16.22
CA GLY A 162 -6.13 11.90 -16.90
C GLY A 162 -5.00 12.49 -16.04
N PRO A 163 -4.21 13.39 -16.64
CA PRO A 163 -3.08 14.03 -15.98
C PRO A 163 -3.52 14.72 -14.67
N GLY A 164 -2.78 14.52 -13.58
CA GLY A 164 -2.99 15.21 -12.30
C GLY A 164 -3.35 14.35 -11.08
N ARG A 165 -3.38 13.02 -11.19
CA ARG A 165 -3.50 12.15 -10.01
C ARG A 165 -2.13 11.89 -9.39
N ARG A 166 -2.06 12.02 -8.06
CA ARG A 166 -0.88 11.68 -7.29
C ARG A 166 -0.58 10.19 -7.35
N VAL A 167 0.60 9.82 -7.80
CA VAL A 167 1.11 8.45 -7.88
C VAL A 167 2.17 8.26 -6.78
N VAL A 168 1.93 7.25 -5.96
CA VAL A 168 2.83 6.88 -4.85
C VAL A 168 3.36 5.47 -5.10
N LEU A 169 4.68 5.33 -5.16
CA LEU A 169 5.34 4.06 -5.44
C LEU A 169 6.03 3.52 -4.20
N HIS A 170 5.69 2.28 -3.83
CA HIS A 170 6.41 1.56 -2.80
C HIS A 170 7.70 0.96 -3.40
N GLY A 171 8.86 1.35 -2.89
CA GLY A 171 10.14 0.93 -3.45
C GLY A 171 11.33 1.17 -2.52
N SER A 172 12.52 1.02 -3.07
CA SER A 172 13.79 1.19 -2.37
C SER A 172 14.80 1.91 -3.26
N ALA A 173 15.58 2.82 -2.66
CA ALA A 173 16.73 3.44 -3.30
C ALA A 173 17.88 2.43 -3.50
N ASP A 174 17.98 1.39 -2.67
CA ASP A 174 18.92 0.29 -2.91
C ASP A 174 18.46 -0.52 -4.14
N PRO A 175 19.20 -0.51 -5.27
CA PRO A 175 18.81 -1.20 -6.49
C PRO A 175 18.84 -2.73 -6.35
N TRP A 176 19.46 -3.24 -5.28
CA TRP A 176 19.53 -4.67 -4.97
C TRP A 176 18.43 -5.13 -4.02
N ALA A 177 17.59 -4.22 -3.53
CA ALA A 177 16.49 -4.57 -2.67
C ALA A 177 15.48 -5.48 -3.40
N THR A 178 15.01 -6.51 -2.69
CA THR A 178 14.03 -7.47 -3.18
C THR A 178 12.84 -7.56 -2.23
N GLY A 179 11.74 -8.14 -2.68
CA GLY A 179 10.54 -8.34 -1.88
C GLY A 179 9.43 -7.34 -2.23
N ALA A 180 8.65 -6.93 -1.23
CA ALA A 180 7.45 -6.11 -1.43
C ALA A 180 7.75 -4.65 -1.82
N LEU A 181 8.96 -4.16 -1.51
CA LEU A 181 9.47 -2.84 -1.87
C LEU A 181 10.81 -3.02 -2.59
N PRO A 182 10.78 -3.40 -3.88
CA PRO A 182 11.99 -3.69 -4.64
C PRO A 182 12.81 -2.43 -4.95
N GLY A 183 14.07 -2.63 -5.31
CA GLY A 183 14.94 -1.58 -5.83
C GLY A 183 14.34 -0.93 -7.07
N LEU A 184 14.36 0.41 -7.09
CA LEU A 184 13.87 1.19 -8.21
C LEU A 184 14.89 1.22 -9.37
N THR A 185 14.40 1.41 -10.58
CA THR A 185 15.26 1.83 -11.69
C THR A 185 15.66 3.30 -11.49
N PRO A 186 16.77 3.77 -12.09
CA PRO A 186 17.22 5.15 -11.94
C PRO A 186 16.15 6.20 -12.30
N GLU A 187 15.28 5.89 -13.27
CA GLU A 187 14.26 6.82 -13.77
C GLU A 187 12.97 6.76 -12.95
N ALA A 188 12.64 5.63 -12.31
CA ALA A 188 11.32 5.39 -11.73
C ALA A 188 10.91 6.41 -10.65
N ALA A 189 11.88 6.90 -9.86
CA ALA A 189 11.60 7.92 -8.85
C ALA A 189 11.10 9.23 -9.49
N SER A 190 11.59 9.61 -10.67
CA SER A 190 11.21 10.84 -11.36
C SER A 190 9.86 10.78 -12.08
N GLU A 191 9.25 9.60 -12.15
CA GLU A 191 7.97 9.35 -12.84
C GLU A 191 6.77 9.39 -11.88
N VAL A 192 7.01 9.58 -10.58
CA VAL A 192 5.99 9.51 -9.53
C VAL A 192 6.11 10.70 -8.57
N ASP A 193 5.02 11.04 -7.90
CA ASP A 193 4.99 12.13 -6.93
C ASP A 193 5.70 11.76 -5.62
N SER A 194 5.70 10.47 -5.25
CA SER A 194 6.39 10.00 -4.06
C SER A 194 6.91 8.58 -4.16
N VAL A 195 8.05 8.35 -3.50
CA VAL A 195 8.58 7.03 -3.21
C VAL A 195 8.46 6.73 -1.72
N VAL A 196 7.76 5.64 -1.39
CA VAL A 196 7.55 5.14 -0.04
C VAL A 196 8.53 4.02 0.26
N LEU A 197 9.40 4.24 1.26
CA LEU A 197 10.45 3.33 1.68
C LEU A 197 10.01 2.41 2.83
N GLN A 198 10.60 1.22 2.91
CA GLN A 198 10.32 0.28 3.99
C GLN A 198 11.05 0.70 5.28
N CYS A 199 10.34 1.32 6.21
CA CYS A 199 10.85 1.76 7.51
C CYS A 199 10.27 0.93 8.67
N TRP A 200 9.98 -0.36 8.44
CA TRP A 200 9.36 -1.23 9.46
C TRP A 200 10.26 -1.61 10.63
N LYS A 201 11.58 -1.41 10.51
CA LYS A 201 12.53 -1.61 11.60
C LYS A 201 12.93 -0.24 12.15
N PRO A 202 12.37 0.19 13.29
CA PRO A 202 12.75 1.45 13.92
C PRO A 202 14.24 1.55 14.20
N GLY A 203 14.77 2.77 14.11
CA GLY A 203 16.17 3.09 14.39
C GLY A 203 16.97 3.49 13.16
N GLU A 204 18.29 3.57 13.33
CA GLU A 204 19.24 4.20 12.40
C GLU A 204 19.17 3.66 10.97
N LYS A 205 18.92 2.36 10.77
CA LYS A 205 18.84 1.79 9.41
C LYS A 205 17.74 2.47 8.59
N SER A 206 16.56 2.68 9.18
CA SER A 206 15.44 3.31 8.48
C SER A 206 15.67 4.80 8.27
N VAL A 207 16.28 5.48 9.25
CA VAL A 207 16.66 6.90 9.15
C VAL A 207 17.70 7.11 8.04
N ASN A 208 18.73 6.28 7.99
CA ASN A 208 19.77 6.34 6.96
C ASN A 208 19.22 6.04 5.56
N ALA A 209 18.25 5.12 5.45
CA ALA A 209 17.60 4.83 4.18
C ALA A 209 16.81 6.05 3.66
N VAL A 210 16.10 6.76 4.54
CA VAL A 210 15.41 8.02 4.19
C VAL A 210 16.42 9.10 3.78
N ALA A 211 17.49 9.29 4.56
CA ALA A 211 18.51 10.29 4.24
C ALA A 211 19.21 10.03 2.89
N ALA A 212 19.52 8.76 2.60
CA ALA A 212 20.10 8.33 1.34
C ALA A 212 19.13 8.61 0.17
N ALA A 213 17.87 8.18 0.30
CA ALA A 213 16.85 8.44 -0.71
C ALA A 213 16.61 9.93 -0.94
N ARG A 214 16.63 10.75 0.12
CA ARG A 214 16.46 12.20 -0.01
C ARG A 214 17.62 12.86 -0.77
N THR A 215 18.82 12.30 -0.65
CA THR A 215 20.01 12.74 -1.39
C THR A 215 19.96 12.29 -2.85
N GLU A 216 19.44 11.09 -3.12
CA GLU A 216 19.45 10.48 -4.45
C GLU A 216 18.27 10.91 -5.33
N PHE A 217 17.07 11.05 -4.77
CA PHE A 217 15.87 11.35 -5.54
C PHE A 217 15.74 12.85 -5.85
N PRO A 218 15.15 13.22 -7.01
CA PRO A 218 14.86 14.61 -7.35
C PRO A 218 14.10 15.34 -6.24
N SER A 219 14.40 16.61 -6.03
CA SER A 219 13.82 17.43 -4.94
C SER A 219 12.29 17.53 -4.98
N GLU A 220 11.71 17.37 -6.17
CA GLU A 220 10.29 17.41 -6.45
C GLU A 220 9.55 16.13 -6.03
N VAL A 221 10.29 15.04 -5.81
CA VAL A 221 9.74 13.73 -5.41
C VAL A 221 9.71 13.64 -3.90
N ASP A 222 8.54 13.41 -3.32
CA ASP A 222 8.37 13.21 -1.88
C ASP A 222 8.97 11.88 -1.42
N VAL A 223 9.57 11.87 -0.23
CA VAL A 223 10.06 10.64 0.41
C VAL A 223 9.11 10.25 1.54
N GLY A 224 8.44 9.11 1.37
CA GLY A 224 7.55 8.55 2.37
C GLY A 224 8.22 7.46 3.21
N ALA A 225 7.91 7.41 4.51
CA ALA A 225 8.40 6.37 5.41
C ALA A 225 7.27 5.40 5.81
N TYR A 226 7.36 4.14 5.39
CA TYR A 226 6.39 3.11 5.75
C TYR A 226 6.77 2.45 7.07
N VAL A 227 6.06 2.80 8.14
CA VAL A 227 6.34 2.33 9.50
C VAL A 227 5.29 1.32 9.97
N THR A 228 5.63 0.54 10.98
CA THR A 228 4.69 -0.42 11.58
C THR A 228 4.64 -0.25 13.10
N ALA A 229 3.43 -0.16 13.64
CA ALA A 229 3.17 -0.24 15.09
C ALA A 229 2.83 -1.66 15.54
N VAL A 230 2.69 -2.63 14.63
CA VAL A 230 2.38 -4.04 14.95
C VAL A 230 3.63 -4.87 15.25
N ALA A 231 4.74 -4.22 15.61
CA ALA A 231 5.96 -4.91 15.99
C ALA A 231 5.77 -5.72 17.29
N ALA A 232 6.56 -6.79 17.43
CA ALA A 232 6.55 -7.64 18.62
C ALA A 232 7.01 -6.87 19.87
N GLN A 233 8.00 -5.99 19.71
CA GLN A 233 8.52 -5.14 20.77
C GLN A 233 7.86 -3.76 20.74
N PRO A 234 7.63 -3.11 21.90
CA PRO A 234 7.26 -1.70 21.96
C PRO A 234 8.29 -0.85 21.24
N VAL A 235 7.83 0.18 20.55
CA VAL A 235 8.64 1.13 19.80
C VAL A 235 8.25 2.52 20.25
N ASP A 236 9.23 3.38 20.55
CA ASP A 236 8.95 4.81 20.66
C ASP A 236 8.68 5.36 19.25
N MET A 237 7.41 5.33 18.86
CA MET A 237 6.98 5.81 17.56
C MET A 237 7.23 7.30 17.38
N SER A 238 7.21 8.09 18.45
CA SER A 238 7.46 9.53 18.38
C SER A 238 8.93 9.80 18.05
N ASP A 239 9.86 9.16 18.76
CA ASP A 239 11.29 9.28 18.45
C ASP A 239 11.61 8.80 17.04
N HIS A 240 11.02 7.66 16.64
CA HIS A 240 11.25 7.11 15.31
C HIS A 240 10.74 8.03 14.19
N VAL A 241 9.51 8.54 14.30
CA VAL A 241 8.92 9.47 13.31
C VAL A 241 9.69 10.78 13.25
N ARG A 242 10.14 11.32 14.39
CA ARG A 242 11.01 12.49 14.41
C ARG A 242 12.31 12.24 13.65
N GLY A 243 12.99 11.12 13.91
CA GLY A 243 14.23 10.78 13.21
C GLY A 243 14.05 10.66 11.70
N LEU A 244 12.93 10.08 11.24
CA LEU A 244 12.58 9.99 9.82
C LEU A 244 12.34 11.39 9.21
N GLY A 245 11.68 12.28 9.93
CA GLY A 245 11.44 13.66 9.49
C GLY A 245 12.71 14.47 9.36
N SER A 246 13.57 14.42 10.37
CA SER A 246 14.87 15.10 10.33
C SER A 246 15.80 14.53 9.25
N ALA A 247 15.58 13.28 8.80
CA ALA A 247 16.28 12.69 7.64
C ALA A 247 15.69 13.10 6.28
N GLY A 248 14.55 13.80 6.25
CA GLY A 248 13.94 14.34 5.03
C GLY A 248 12.70 13.61 4.53
N ALA A 249 12.06 12.75 5.35
CA ALA A 249 10.75 12.22 5.00
C ALA A 249 9.69 13.34 5.05
N SER A 250 8.91 13.48 3.98
CA SER A 250 7.76 14.38 3.89
C SER A 250 6.43 13.65 4.08
N GLU A 251 6.43 12.31 4.07
CA GLU A 251 5.23 11.50 4.31
C GLU A 251 5.47 10.39 5.33
N LEU A 252 4.42 10.10 6.11
CA LEU A 252 4.36 8.97 7.02
C LEU A 252 3.28 7.99 6.56
N HIS A 253 3.67 6.73 6.37
CA HIS A 253 2.78 5.67 5.94
C HIS A 253 2.63 4.65 7.08
N LEU A 254 1.40 4.36 7.52
CA LEU A 254 1.13 3.49 8.66
C LEU A 254 0.69 2.10 8.20
N TYR A 255 1.61 1.12 8.30
CA TYR A 255 1.31 -0.32 8.20
C TYR A 255 0.74 -0.79 9.53
N HIS A 256 -0.53 -1.12 9.72
CA HIS A 256 -1.70 -1.15 8.86
C HIS A 256 -2.89 -1.01 9.84
N LEU A 257 -3.85 -0.13 9.57
CA LEU A 257 -4.82 0.34 10.55
C LEU A 257 -5.73 -0.79 11.09
N GLY A 258 -6.10 -1.75 10.23
CA GLY A 258 -6.89 -2.91 10.66
C GLY A 258 -6.11 -3.96 11.46
N LEU A 259 -4.79 -4.04 11.28
CA LEU A 259 -3.93 -5.01 11.97
C LEU A 259 -3.47 -4.50 13.34
N ALA A 260 -3.36 -3.17 13.49
CA ALA A 260 -3.02 -2.54 14.75
C ALA A 260 -4.20 -2.65 15.71
N GLY A 261 -4.20 -3.67 16.56
CA GLY A 261 -5.24 -3.86 17.57
C GLY A 261 -5.28 -2.74 18.62
N PRO A 262 -6.27 -2.76 19.54
CA PRO A 262 -6.46 -1.70 20.54
C PRO A 262 -5.20 -1.35 21.34
N ALA A 263 -4.37 -2.35 21.66
CA ALA A 263 -3.11 -2.18 22.40
C ALA A 263 -2.01 -1.41 21.64
N ARG A 264 -2.16 -1.20 20.33
CA ARG A 264 -1.21 -0.45 19.48
C ARG A 264 -1.74 0.93 19.08
N TRP A 265 -2.94 1.29 19.49
CA TRP A 265 -3.59 2.53 19.04
C TRP A 265 -2.92 3.78 19.60
N SER A 266 -2.37 3.71 20.83
CA SER A 266 -1.55 4.79 21.41
C SER A 266 -0.28 5.04 20.59
N ASP A 267 0.33 3.97 20.07
CA ASP A 267 1.57 4.05 19.29
C ASP A 267 1.30 4.71 17.94
N LEU A 268 0.19 4.34 17.28
CA LEU A 268 -0.27 5.02 16.06
C LEU A 268 -0.58 6.50 16.33
N ARG A 269 -1.29 6.81 17.44
CA ARG A 269 -1.61 8.21 17.79
C ARG A 269 -0.35 9.05 18.03
N ALA A 270 0.65 8.47 18.70
CA ALA A 270 1.95 9.12 18.91
C ALA A 270 2.66 9.39 17.57
N ALA A 271 2.62 8.42 16.65
CA ALA A 271 3.18 8.57 15.31
C ALA A 271 2.51 9.72 14.53
N VAL A 272 1.17 9.74 14.47
CA VAL A 272 0.40 10.81 13.79
C VAL A 272 0.66 12.17 14.42
N SER A 273 0.55 12.27 15.75
CA SER A 273 0.78 13.54 16.46
C SER A 273 2.18 14.09 16.20
N ARG A 274 3.19 13.22 16.11
CA ARG A 274 4.56 13.64 15.79
C ARG A 274 4.73 14.06 14.34
N ALA A 275 4.13 13.33 13.39
CA ALA A 275 4.15 13.66 11.98
C ALA A 275 3.57 15.06 11.69
N HIS A 276 2.50 15.41 12.41
CA HIS A 276 1.83 16.71 12.26
C HIS A 276 2.45 17.84 13.09
N ALA A 277 3.32 17.53 14.05
CA ALA A 277 4.00 18.56 14.82
C ALA A 277 5.11 19.20 13.96
N ALA A 278 5.04 20.52 13.78
CA ALA A 278 6.11 21.29 13.15
C ALA A 278 7.44 21.07 13.90
N GLU A 279 8.55 20.96 13.16
CA GLU A 279 9.87 21.00 13.78
C GLU A 279 10.15 22.43 14.25
N PRO A 280 10.63 22.64 15.49
CA PRO A 280 11.13 23.95 15.88
C PRO A 280 12.32 24.31 14.98
N ALA A 281 12.32 25.54 14.47
CA ALA A 281 13.36 26.10 13.63
C ALA A 281 14.71 26.19 14.34
#